data_AF-A0A7X6P9H9-F1
#
_entry.id   AF-A0A7X6P9H9-F1
#
_cell.length_a   1.000
_cell.length_b   1.000
_cell.length_c   1.000
_cell.angle_alpha   90.00
_cell.angle_beta   90.00
_cell.angle_gamma   90.00
#
_symmetry.space_group_name_H-M   'P 1'
#
loop_
_entity.id
_entity.type
_entity.pdbx_description
1 polymer ?
#
loop_
_entity_poly.entity_id
_entity_poly.type
_entity_poly.pdbx_seq_one_letter_code
_entity_poly.pdbx_strand_id
1 'polypeptide(L)' 'MNIPLNTDQVLELKLSGKFAHFRKFYTNASSLTYMLPPRTTVCGLLASMLQIPRDNYYDLMSSDKLGIAVSLT' A
#
# COMPACT_ATOMS: atom_id res chain seq x y z
N MET A 1 15.32 -8.25 5.00
CA MET A 1 13.89 -8.00 4.79
C MET A 1 13.22 -9.36 4.72
N ASN A 2 12.52 -9.78 5.77
CA ASN A 2 11.84 -11.09 5.78
C ASN A 2 10.61 -11.00 4.89
N ILE A 3 10.69 -11.61 3.71
CA ILE A 3 9.55 -11.75 2.81
C ILE A 3 8.79 -12.98 3.30
N PRO A 4 7.45 -12.93 3.47
CA PRO A 4 6.66 -14.08 3.91
C PRO A 4 6.92 -15.30 3.00
N LEU A 5 6.98 -16.48 3.60
CA LEU A 5 7.41 -17.75 2.99
C LEU A 5 6.60 -18.24 1.76
N ASN A 6 5.53 -17.55 1.36
CA ASN A 6 4.68 -17.92 0.23
C ASN A 6 4.99 -17.06 -1.00
N THR A 7 6.17 -17.27 -1.61
CA THR A 7 6.64 -16.49 -2.77
C THR A 7 6.22 -17.09 -4.12
N ASP A 8 5.46 -18.20 -4.12
CA ASP A 8 5.16 -18.94 -5.36
C ASP A 8 4.15 -18.22 -6.26
N GLN A 9 3.43 -17.22 -5.74
CA GLN A 9 2.43 -16.47 -6.49
C GLN A 9 2.51 -14.98 -6.19
N VAL A 10 2.57 -14.18 -7.26
CA VAL A 10 2.61 -12.72 -7.21
C VAL A 10 1.40 -12.17 -7.94
N LEU A 11 0.68 -11.24 -7.31
CA LEU A 11 -0.37 -10.44 -7.94
C LEU A 11 0.23 -9.09 -8.36
N GLU A 12 0.32 -8.85 -9.67
CA GLU A 12 0.75 -7.57 -10.21
C GLU A 12 -0.47 -6.66 -10.45
N LEU A 13 -0.38 -5.42 -9.98
CA LEU A 13 -1.40 -4.39 -10.18
C LEU A 13 -0.75 -3.13 -10.77
N LYS A 14 -1.35 -2.58 -11.81
CA LYS A 14 -0.93 -1.31 -12.41
C LYS A 14 -1.82 -0.17 -11.90
N LEU A 15 -1.21 0.77 -11.18
CA LEU A 15 -1.88 2.00 -10.74
C LEU A 15 -1.52 3.15 -11.68
N SER A 16 -2.53 3.80 -12.26
CA SER A 16 -2.34 4.97 -13.13
C SER A 16 -3.42 6.03 -12.88
N GLY A 17 -3.08 7.29 -13.14
CA GLY A 17 -3.99 8.42 -12.98
C GLY A 17 -3.35 9.71 -13.45
N LYS A 18 -4.17 10.74 -13.75
CA LYS A 18 -3.68 12.08 -14.13
C LYS A 18 -2.97 12.77 -12.96
N PHE A 19 -3.37 12.44 -11.73
CA PHE A 19 -2.83 12.99 -10.49
C PHE A 19 -2.80 11.89 -9.43
N ALA A 20 -1.79 11.94 -8.56
CA ALA A 20 -1.71 11.10 -7.37
C ALA A 20 -1.18 11.93 -6.21
N HIS A 21 -1.73 11.71 -5.01
CA HIS A 21 -1.28 12.38 -3.80
C HIS A 21 -1.16 11.37 -2.65
N PHE A 22 0.06 11.20 -2.16
CA PHE A 22 0.44 10.29 -1.08
C PHE A 22 0.89 11.13 0.12
N ARG A 23 -0.04 11.53 0.99
CA ARG A 23 0.21 12.43 2.12
C ARG A 23 1.37 11.95 3.00
N LYS A 24 2.31 12.84 3.32
CA LYS A 24 3.35 12.59 4.33
C LYS A 24 2.80 12.65 5.75
N PHE A 25 3.16 11.69 6.61
CA PHE A 25 2.55 11.54 7.94
C PHE A 25 2.98 12.64 8.94
N TYR A 26 4.17 13.21 8.75
CA TYR A 26 4.82 14.11 9.71
C TYR A 26 4.54 15.60 9.47
N THR A 27 3.70 15.94 8.49
CA THR A 27 3.33 17.33 8.22
C THR A 27 1.82 17.45 8.02
N ASN A 28 1.25 18.52 8.58
CA ASN A 28 -0.14 18.91 8.32
C ASN A 28 -0.27 19.73 7.03
N ALA A 29 0.85 20.10 6.38
CA ALA A 29 0.83 20.69 5.06
C ALA A 29 0.32 19.65 4.05
N SER A 30 -0.89 19.87 3.53
CA SER A 30 -1.55 19.02 2.55
C SER A 30 -0.83 18.97 1.19
N SER A 31 0.15 19.84 0.94
CA SER A 31 0.85 19.92 -0.34
C SER A 31 1.98 18.90 -0.51
N LEU A 32 2.43 18.23 0.56
CA LEU A 32 3.61 17.39 0.49
C LEU A 32 3.24 15.91 0.28
N THR A 33 3.64 15.37 -0.88
CA THR A 33 3.41 13.97 -1.28
C THR A 33 4.70 13.15 -1.23
N TYR A 34 4.59 11.86 -0.92
CA TYR A 34 5.61 10.88 -1.29
C TYR A 34 5.62 10.69 -2.81
N MET A 35 6.76 10.26 -3.36
CA MET A 35 6.90 9.94 -4.79
C MET A 35 6.28 8.58 -5.13
N LEU A 36 6.34 7.64 -4.19
CA LEU A 36 5.75 6.31 -4.29
C LEU A 36 4.64 6.16 -3.25
N PRO A 37 3.57 5.39 -3.55
CA PRO A 37 2.58 5.06 -2.54
C PRO A 37 3.27 4.30 -1.39
N PRO A 38 3.20 4.80 -0.15
CA PRO A 38 3.73 4.05 1.00
C PRO A 38 2.90 2.78 1.23
N ARG A 39 3.46 1.82 1.97
CA ARG A 39 2.80 0.54 2.29
C ARG A 39 1.37 0.75 2.82
N THR A 40 1.17 1.72 3.70
CA THR A 40 -0.14 2.04 4.28
C THR A 40 -1.17 2.47 3.24
N THR A 41 -0.74 3.22 2.22
CA THR A 41 -1.59 3.59 1.08
C THR A 41 -1.97 2.37 0.25
N VAL A 42 -1.01 1.48 -0.03
CA VAL A 42 -1.28 0.24 -0.77
C VAL A 42 -2.25 -0.66 0.01
N CYS A 43 -2.03 -0.88 1.31
CA CYS A 43 -2.94 -1.64 2.16
C CYS A 43 -4.34 -1.03 2.19
N GLY A 44 -4.44 0.30 2.34
CA GLY A 44 -5.73 1.00 2.32
C GLY A 44 -6.46 0.87 0.97
N LEU A 45 -5.72 0.93 -0.14
CA LEU A 45 -6.27 0.71 -1.48
C LEU A 45 -6.84 -0.71 -1.61
N LEU A 46 -6.07 -1.73 -1.25
CA LEU A 46 -6.52 -3.12 -1.29
C LEU A 46 -7.71 -3.37 -0.35
N ALA A 47 -7.68 -2.83 0.87
CA ALA A 47 -8.78 -2.95 1.82
C ALA A 47 -10.07 -2.33 1.27
N SER A 48 -9.97 -1.20 0.56
CA SER A 48 -11.12 -0.57 -0.09
C SER A 48 -11.70 -1.44 -1.22
N MET A 49 -10.85 -2.07 -2.02
CA MET A 49 -11.27 -2.99 -3.09
C MET A 49 -11.97 -4.24 -2.54
N LEU A 50 -11.47 -4.74 -1.40
CA LEU A 50 -12.02 -5.90 -0.69
C LEU A 50 -13.21 -5.55 0.22
N GLN A 51 -13.64 -4.28 0.26
CA GLN A 51 -14.69 -3.79 1.15
C GLN A 51 -14.45 -4.08 2.63
N ILE A 52 -13.18 -4.10 3.06
CA ILE A 52 -12.82 -4.29 4.47
C ILE A 52 -12.98 -2.96 5.21
N PRO A 53 -13.70 -2.92 6.34
CA PRO A 53 -13.84 -1.72 7.14
C PRO A 53 -12.49 -1.18 7.62
N ARG A 54 -12.48 0.12 7.94
CA ARG A 54 -11.35 0.76 8.61
C ARG A 54 -11.00 -0.01 9.89
N ASP A 55 -9.71 -0.04 10.20
CA ASP A 55 -9.15 -0.69 11.39
C ASP A 55 -9.17 -2.24 11.42
N ASN A 56 -9.82 -2.88 10.44
CA ASN A 56 -9.94 -4.35 10.40
C ASN A 56 -8.90 -5.06 9.52
N TYR A 57 -8.07 -4.34 8.76
CA TYR A 57 -7.13 -4.93 7.79
C TYR A 57 -5.66 -4.93 8.25
N TYR A 58 -5.33 -4.36 9.41
CA TYR A 58 -3.94 -4.18 9.84
C TYR A 58 -3.21 -5.50 10.10
N ASP A 59 -3.87 -6.45 10.78
CA ASP A 59 -3.28 -7.76 11.04
C ASP A 59 -3.19 -8.61 9.76
N LEU A 60 -4.25 -8.60 8.93
CA LEU A 60 -4.29 -9.33 7.67
C LEU A 60 -3.19 -8.87 6.69
N MET A 61 -2.95 -7.56 6.64
CA MET A 61 -1.95 -6.94 5.75
C MET A 61 -0.67 -6.55 6.50
N SER A 62 -0.36 -7.24 7.60
CA SER A 62 0.90 -7.09 8.32
C SER A 62 2.10 -7.49 7.44
N SER A 63 3.28 -6.97 7.77
CA SER A 63 4.53 -7.28 7.03
C SER A 63 4.82 -8.77 6.97
N ASP A 64 4.35 -9.50 7.97
CA ASP A 64 4.68 -10.91 8.17
C ASP A 64 3.78 -11.83 7.34
N LYS A 65 2.60 -11.33 6.92
CA LYS A 65 1.60 -12.06 6.14
C LYS A 65 1.56 -11.64 4.67
N LEU A 66 1.84 -10.37 4.37
CA LEU A 66 1.75 -9.82 3.01
C LEU A 66 3.00 -9.04 2.61
N GLY A 67 3.76 -9.60 1.66
CA GLY A 67 4.83 -8.89 0.96
C GLY A 67 4.26 -7.86 -0.01
N ILE A 68 4.79 -6.64 0.01
CA ILE A 68 4.39 -5.57 -0.92
C ILE A 68 5.66 -4.98 -1.51
N ALA A 69 5.73 -4.93 -2.84
CA ALA A 69 6.75 -4.23 -3.60
C ALA A 69 6.08 -3.17 -4.49
N VAL A 70 6.76 -2.05 -4.69
CA VAL A 70 6.31 -0.98 -5.58
C VAL A 70 7.47 -0.67 -6.51
N SER A 71 7.20 -0.67 -7.81
CA SER A 71 8.15 -0.28 -8.84
C SER A 71 7.61 0.91 -9.63
N LEU A 72 8.52 1.76 -10.10
CA LEU A 72 8.23 2.70 -11.19
C LEU A 72 8.53 1.95 -12.49
N THR A 73 7.56 1.92 -13.39
CA THR A 73 7.66 1.26 -14.69
C THR A 73 7.11 2.18 -15.75
#